data_AF-A0A3N9V530-F1
#
_entry.id   AF-A0A3N9V530-F1
#
_cell.length_a   1.000
_cell.length_b   1.000
_cell.length_c   1.000
_cell.angle_alpha   90.00
_cell.angle_beta   90.00
_cell.angle_gamma   90.00
#
_symmetry.space_group_name_H-M   'P 1'
#
loop_
_entity.id
_entity.type
_entity.pdbx_description
1 polymer ?
#
loop_
_entity_poly.entity_id
_entity_poly.type
_entity_poly.pdbx_seq_one_letter_code
_entity_poly.pdbx_strand_id
1 'polypeptide(L)'
;MNRLSQHGLRAAVLAWIATWPGVPAAAAPVDGQRVELTSPPAGHRSLEELARELEQGSGIRVTIAAGLGKDRLPEAREVGTRDLPTLLRGYNWVGTHDAHGRLSGVTVTGRNGTDTNPAQARPAAVKTKPATARGQSGKPLPARYAGYPPGSVLPIDIPIKSLRGMEIGGHLALNLPDGRHDLRHDNAWPHGNGDKTWVGKAGDQANSASRALLTLGADGSLDGQIRTPQGLYLLESDEDGQWLIDIQATGFQQGAFEQVGQPPAMPATLPLIGAGQVSAATGAVGTGTGFLAGASGTGEQTTIDVLLLMTDGMTQAGGRTRLNQLLALANQAMVDSGAPVRLNLVGIASTNYPDSGANRQALYDLTGHEDEFRDVQRLRRQHRADLVLLVRTFNPKAQGYSCGEAWVNGTLGTPLSPDLAFGVVNDGRANGYYCSGYTLAHEIGHLLGAAHDRRHAAVPGHFGFSYGHGQEGRFGDIMSYLHPEIGLYANPERHDCWGLACGVAVGQPGEADVVGTFRQTAKAVANFVKSRQEDPE
;
A
#
# COMPACT_ATOMS: atom_id res chain seq x y z
N MET A 1 -47.70 -25.81 41.05
CA MET A 1 -49.15 -25.52 40.90
C MET A 1 -49.28 -24.22 40.09
N ASN A 2 -50.34 -24.09 39.27
CA ASN A 2 -50.85 -22.91 38.52
C ASN A 2 -49.87 -21.81 38.02
N ARG A 3 -49.66 -21.59 36.70
CA ARG A 3 -50.57 -21.04 35.64
C ARG A 3 -50.67 -19.49 35.68
N LEU A 4 -50.22 -18.77 34.63
CA LEU A 4 -50.97 -18.26 33.43
C LEU A 4 -51.98 -17.13 33.77
N SER A 5 -52.26 -16.09 32.96
CA SER A 5 -51.72 -15.63 31.65
C SER A 5 -52.36 -14.30 31.16
N GLN A 6 -51.60 -13.52 30.35
CA GLN A 6 -52.01 -12.72 29.16
C GLN A 6 -53.10 -11.60 29.20
N HIS A 7 -53.04 -10.73 28.16
CA HIS A 7 -53.99 -9.72 27.66
C HIS A 7 -54.14 -8.39 28.46
N GLY A 8 -54.43 -7.22 27.84
CA GLY A 8 -54.38 -6.83 26.42
C GLY A 8 -55.44 -5.78 25.98
N LEU A 9 -55.10 -4.87 25.04
CA LEU A 9 -56.00 -3.97 24.24
C LEU A 9 -56.71 -2.83 25.03
N ARG A 10 -57.23 -1.71 24.45
CA ARG A 10 -56.83 -0.78 23.33
C ARG A 10 -57.76 0.47 23.34
N ALA A 11 -57.41 1.56 22.61
CA ALA A 11 -58.31 2.69 22.19
C ALA A 11 -58.78 3.67 23.33
N ALA A 12 -59.33 4.89 23.15
CA ALA A 12 -59.50 5.92 22.08
C ALA A 12 -60.16 7.22 22.70
N VAL A 13 -60.36 8.42 22.10
CA VAL A 13 -59.66 9.34 21.14
C VAL A 13 -60.52 10.65 20.99
N LEU A 14 -59.98 11.80 20.51
CA LEU A 14 -60.63 13.14 20.24
C LEU A 14 -60.99 14.04 21.48
N ALA A 15 -61.15 15.39 21.44
CA ALA A 15 -60.71 16.50 20.53
C ALA A 15 -61.11 17.92 21.06
N TRP A 16 -60.96 18.97 20.21
CA TRP A 16 -61.43 20.39 20.27
C TRP A 16 -60.52 21.45 20.97
N ILE A 17 -60.59 22.77 20.66
CA ILE A 17 -60.46 23.58 19.40
C ILE A 17 -60.69 25.10 19.73
N ALA A 18 -60.02 26.05 19.06
CA ALA A 18 -60.11 27.51 19.32
C ALA A 18 -59.83 28.45 18.10
N THR A 19 -59.92 29.78 18.29
CA THR A 19 -59.82 30.90 17.30
C THR A 19 -58.43 31.58 17.25
N TRP A 20 -57.98 32.41 16.30
CA TRP A 20 -58.55 33.39 15.32
C TRP A 20 -58.91 34.79 15.90
N PRO A 21 -58.86 35.93 15.14
CA PRO A 21 -58.57 36.10 13.68
C PRO A 21 -57.55 37.23 13.30
N GLY A 22 -57.29 37.46 11.99
CA GLY A 22 -56.77 38.74 11.44
C GLY A 22 -56.04 38.69 10.08
N VAL A 23 -56.67 39.12 8.97
CA VAL A 23 -56.09 39.19 7.59
C VAL A 23 -56.81 40.31 6.77
N PRO A 24 -56.10 41.16 5.98
CA PRO A 24 -56.07 41.06 4.50
C PRO A 24 -54.60 40.96 3.99
N ALA A 25 -54.23 40.07 3.06
CA ALA A 25 -54.48 40.09 1.60
C ALA A 25 -53.77 41.26 0.87
N ALA A 26 -52.93 41.06 -0.15
CA ALA A 26 -52.42 39.84 -0.83
C ALA A 26 -51.06 40.19 -1.54
N ALA A 27 -50.37 39.37 -2.36
CA ALA A 27 -50.65 38.10 -3.03
C ALA A 27 -49.36 37.35 -3.46
N ALA A 28 -49.51 36.12 -3.97
CA ALA A 28 -48.59 35.33 -4.82
C ALA A 28 -47.21 34.86 -4.23
N PRO A 29 -46.90 33.53 -4.23
CA PRO A 29 -45.68 32.98 -3.64
C PRO A 29 -44.77 32.18 -4.61
N VAL A 30 -43.52 31.93 -4.18
CA VAL A 30 -42.85 30.62 -4.36
C VAL A 30 -42.05 30.29 -3.09
N ASP A 31 -42.56 29.36 -2.28
CA ASP A 31 -41.86 28.69 -1.18
C ASP A 31 -41.96 27.18 -1.50
N GLY A 32 -40.93 26.35 -1.41
CA GLY A 32 -40.26 26.01 -0.15
C GLY A 32 -40.84 24.73 0.45
N GLN A 33 -41.05 23.68 -0.36
CA GLN A 33 -41.59 22.42 0.15
C GLN A 33 -40.56 21.67 1.00
N ARG A 34 -40.87 21.53 2.29
CA ARG A 34 -40.39 20.41 3.11
C ARG A 34 -40.77 19.10 2.43
N VAL A 35 -39.82 18.18 2.32
CA VAL A 35 -40.10 16.79 1.94
C VAL A 35 -40.53 16.03 3.19
N GLU A 36 -41.74 15.49 3.19
CA GLU A 36 -42.16 14.53 4.21
C GLU A 36 -41.46 13.19 4.01
N LEU A 37 -41.06 12.54 5.11
CA LEU A 37 -40.57 11.16 5.11
C LEU A 37 -41.75 10.19 4.92
N THR A 38 -42.24 10.08 3.68
CA THR A 38 -43.20 9.04 3.32
C THR A 38 -42.55 7.66 3.45
N SER A 39 -43.25 6.72 4.08
CA SER A 39 -42.81 5.33 4.10
C SER A 39 -42.92 4.74 2.68
N PRO A 40 -41.93 3.98 2.19
CA PRO A 40 -41.94 3.47 0.83
C PRO A 40 -43.12 2.50 0.60
N PRO A 41 -43.79 2.54 -0.56
CA PRO A 41 -44.87 1.62 -0.87
C PRO A 41 -44.37 0.17 -1.03
N ALA A 42 -45.24 -0.79 -0.73
CA ALA A 42 -44.89 -2.21 -0.75
C ALA A 42 -44.71 -2.75 -2.18
N GLY A 43 -43.46 -2.84 -2.64
CA GLY A 43 -43.09 -3.57 -3.85
C GLY A 43 -43.02 -5.09 -3.60
N HIS A 44 -43.58 -5.89 -4.51
CA HIS A 44 -43.72 -7.34 -4.32
C HIS A 44 -42.47 -8.17 -4.69
N ARG A 45 -41.55 -7.65 -5.54
CA ARG A 45 -40.33 -8.34 -5.99
C ARG A 45 -39.06 -7.64 -5.47
N SER A 46 -38.02 -8.39 -5.09
CA SER A 46 -36.71 -7.84 -4.71
C SER A 46 -35.70 -7.77 -5.85
N LEU A 47 -34.60 -7.03 -5.66
CA LEU A 47 -33.47 -7.04 -6.59
C LEU A 47 -32.89 -8.44 -6.82
N GLU A 48 -32.74 -9.26 -5.78
CA GLU A 48 -32.31 -10.66 -5.91
C GLU A 48 -33.27 -11.53 -6.74
N GLU A 49 -34.58 -11.30 -6.62
CA GLU A 49 -35.59 -12.02 -7.38
C GLU A 49 -35.55 -11.60 -8.86
N LEU A 50 -35.38 -10.30 -9.15
CA LEU A 50 -35.15 -9.80 -10.51
C LEU A 50 -33.84 -10.34 -11.12
N ALA A 51 -32.76 -10.41 -10.35
CA ALA A 51 -31.47 -10.95 -10.80
C ALA A 51 -31.62 -12.39 -11.31
N ARG A 52 -32.26 -13.25 -10.50
CA ARG A 52 -32.52 -14.66 -10.85
C ARG A 52 -33.39 -14.79 -12.11
N GLU A 53 -34.40 -13.94 -12.27
CA GLU A 53 -35.25 -13.93 -13.47
C GLU A 53 -34.50 -13.48 -14.74
N LEU A 54 -33.63 -12.47 -14.66
CA LEU A 54 -32.84 -12.00 -15.81
C LEU A 54 -31.76 -13.00 -16.25
N GLU A 55 -31.13 -13.67 -15.29
CA GLU A 55 -30.15 -14.72 -15.56
C GLU A 55 -30.80 -15.95 -16.20
N GLN A 56 -31.98 -16.36 -15.72
CA GLN A 56 -32.70 -17.53 -16.24
C GLN A 56 -33.48 -17.26 -17.53
N GLY A 57 -34.09 -16.07 -17.68
CA GLY A 57 -34.98 -15.72 -18.79
C GLY A 57 -34.34 -14.91 -19.91
N SER A 58 -33.12 -14.39 -19.74
CA SER A 58 -32.43 -13.60 -20.77
C SER A 58 -30.90 -13.84 -20.84
N GLY A 59 -30.33 -14.65 -19.96
CA GLY A 59 -28.88 -14.93 -19.94
C GLY A 59 -28.02 -13.73 -19.52
N ILE A 60 -28.63 -12.71 -18.91
CA ILE A 60 -27.95 -11.48 -18.48
C ILE A 60 -27.45 -11.67 -17.06
N ARG A 61 -26.14 -11.68 -16.84
CA ARG A 61 -25.54 -11.83 -15.49
C ARG A 61 -25.85 -10.61 -14.62
N VAL A 62 -26.36 -10.81 -13.40
CA VAL A 62 -26.73 -9.68 -12.53
C VAL A 62 -25.95 -9.71 -11.21
N THR A 63 -25.08 -8.71 -11.04
CA THR A 63 -24.30 -8.51 -9.81
C THR A 63 -24.97 -7.42 -8.96
N ILE A 64 -25.15 -7.66 -7.66
CA ILE A 64 -25.78 -6.70 -6.73
C ILE A 64 -24.84 -6.45 -5.55
N ALA A 65 -24.59 -5.19 -5.22
CA ALA A 65 -23.78 -4.82 -4.06
C ALA A 65 -24.38 -5.29 -2.73
N ALA A 66 -23.50 -5.60 -1.77
CA ALA A 66 -23.89 -6.19 -0.48
C ALA A 66 -24.93 -5.32 0.26
N GLY A 67 -26.01 -5.96 0.73
CA GLY A 67 -27.10 -5.30 1.44
C GLY A 67 -28.25 -4.78 0.57
N LEU A 68 -28.08 -4.63 -0.76
CA LEU A 68 -29.15 -4.18 -1.65
C LEU A 68 -30.10 -5.30 -2.12
N GLY A 69 -29.67 -6.57 -2.07
CA GLY A 69 -30.40 -7.70 -2.66
C GLY A 69 -31.85 -7.90 -2.20
N LYS A 70 -32.17 -7.44 -0.97
CA LYS A 70 -33.50 -7.51 -0.37
C LYS A 70 -34.40 -6.31 -0.68
N ASP A 71 -33.86 -5.26 -1.29
CA ASP A 71 -34.63 -4.05 -1.60
C ASP A 71 -35.72 -4.36 -2.62
N ARG A 72 -36.92 -3.80 -2.39
CA ARG A 72 -38.11 -4.06 -3.21
C ARG A 72 -38.22 -3.07 -4.38
N LEU A 73 -38.71 -3.57 -5.50
CA LEU A 73 -38.90 -2.83 -6.74
C LEU A 73 -40.36 -2.41 -6.92
N PRO A 74 -40.63 -1.25 -7.57
CA PRO A 74 -41.98 -0.90 -7.99
C PRO A 74 -42.51 -1.91 -9.01
N GLU A 75 -43.82 -2.12 -9.04
CA GLU A 75 -44.43 -3.12 -9.93
C GLU A 75 -44.24 -2.79 -11.42
N ALA A 76 -43.73 -3.78 -12.17
CA ALA A 76 -43.82 -3.84 -13.62
C ALA A 76 -44.34 -5.23 -14.01
N ARG A 77 -45.21 -5.31 -15.02
CA ARG A 77 -45.91 -6.55 -15.39
C ARG A 77 -45.09 -7.52 -16.24
N GLU A 78 -44.07 -7.04 -16.94
CA GLU A 78 -43.18 -7.84 -17.77
C GLU A 78 -41.72 -7.38 -17.56
N VAL A 79 -40.76 -8.27 -17.84
CA VAL A 79 -39.33 -8.04 -17.59
C VAL A 79 -38.57 -8.09 -18.92
N GLY A 80 -38.65 -7.01 -19.70
CA GLY A 80 -37.83 -6.82 -20.88
C GLY A 80 -36.52 -6.10 -20.55
N THR A 81 -35.49 -6.29 -21.38
CA THR A 81 -34.23 -5.53 -21.28
C THR A 81 -34.41 -4.02 -21.46
N ARG A 82 -35.51 -3.62 -22.11
CA ARG A 82 -35.93 -2.22 -22.29
C ARG A 82 -36.49 -1.58 -21.01
N ASP A 83 -36.94 -2.39 -20.06
CA ASP A 83 -37.63 -1.94 -18.85
C ASP A 83 -36.68 -1.77 -17.65
N LEU A 84 -35.46 -2.32 -17.76
CA LEU A 84 -34.38 -2.19 -16.76
C LEU A 84 -34.13 -0.74 -16.29
N PRO A 85 -34.10 0.31 -17.14
CA PRO A 85 -33.92 1.69 -16.68
C PRO A 85 -35.11 2.23 -15.87
N THR A 86 -36.29 1.63 -15.99
CA THR A 86 -37.48 1.98 -15.19
C THR A 86 -37.52 1.18 -13.89
N LEU A 87 -37.24 -0.12 -13.93
CA LEU A 87 -37.12 -0.98 -12.74
C LEU A 87 -36.01 -0.50 -11.80
N LEU A 88 -34.83 -0.20 -12.35
CA LEU A 88 -33.65 0.21 -11.60
C LEU A 88 -33.57 1.72 -11.37
N ARG A 89 -34.67 2.48 -11.57
CA ARG A 89 -34.71 3.94 -11.39
C ARG A 89 -34.40 4.39 -9.95
N GLY A 90 -34.51 3.49 -8.97
CA GLY A 90 -34.09 3.72 -7.58
C GLY A 90 -32.60 3.46 -7.29
N TYR A 91 -31.79 3.06 -8.27
CA TYR A 91 -30.45 2.50 -8.05
C TYR A 91 -29.40 3.02 -9.05
N ASN A 92 -28.15 3.07 -8.60
CA ASN A 92 -27.00 3.19 -9.47
C ASN A 92 -26.73 1.81 -10.09
N TRP A 93 -26.55 1.75 -11.42
CA TRP A 93 -26.22 0.50 -12.10
C TRP A 93 -25.41 0.73 -13.38
N VAL A 94 -24.67 -0.29 -13.81
CA VAL A 94 -23.86 -0.31 -15.03
C VAL A 94 -24.23 -1.54 -15.87
N GLY A 95 -24.47 -1.35 -17.17
CA GLY A 95 -24.76 -2.44 -18.11
C GLY A 95 -23.54 -2.86 -18.93
N THR A 96 -23.11 -4.12 -18.80
CA THR A 96 -22.08 -4.71 -19.68
C THR A 96 -22.73 -5.27 -20.94
N HIS A 97 -22.05 -5.16 -22.08
CA HIS A 97 -22.56 -5.60 -23.38
C HIS A 97 -21.64 -6.66 -24.01
N ASP A 98 -22.18 -7.52 -24.88
CA ASP A 98 -21.43 -8.52 -25.64
C ASP A 98 -20.72 -7.91 -26.86
N ALA A 99 -19.97 -8.75 -27.59
CA ALA A 99 -19.27 -8.36 -28.82
C ALA A 99 -20.20 -7.93 -29.98
N HIS A 100 -21.52 -8.08 -29.84
CA HIS A 100 -22.54 -7.64 -30.80
C HIS A 100 -23.33 -6.43 -30.29
N GLY A 101 -22.92 -5.80 -29.18
CA GLY A 101 -23.59 -4.64 -28.60
C GLY A 101 -24.91 -4.96 -27.88
N ARG A 102 -25.18 -6.23 -27.53
CA ARG A 102 -26.35 -6.63 -26.74
C ARG A 102 -26.01 -6.62 -25.27
N LEU A 103 -26.93 -6.15 -24.42
CA LEU A 103 -26.76 -6.17 -22.97
C LEU A 103 -26.58 -7.62 -22.48
N SER A 104 -25.46 -7.90 -21.82
CA SER A 104 -25.01 -9.23 -21.37
C SER A 104 -24.85 -9.33 -19.85
N GLY A 105 -24.84 -8.20 -19.15
CA GLY A 105 -24.83 -8.16 -17.69
C GLY A 105 -25.24 -6.80 -17.12
N VAL A 106 -25.59 -6.79 -15.85
CA VAL A 106 -25.99 -5.60 -15.08
C VAL A 106 -25.36 -5.65 -13.69
N THR A 107 -24.65 -4.61 -13.29
CA THR A 107 -24.08 -4.47 -11.94
C THR A 107 -24.77 -3.33 -11.21
N VAL A 108 -25.51 -3.62 -10.15
CA VAL A 108 -26.19 -2.65 -9.27
C VAL A 108 -25.27 -2.29 -8.10
N THR A 109 -24.85 -1.02 -8.02
CA THR A 109 -23.75 -0.56 -7.16
C THR A 109 -24.20 0.20 -5.91
N GLY A 110 -25.39 0.82 -5.92
CA GLY A 110 -25.90 1.65 -4.83
C GLY A 110 -27.37 2.05 -5.05
N ARG A 111 -27.96 2.81 -4.12
CA ARG A 111 -29.27 3.46 -4.32
C ARG A 111 -29.06 4.84 -4.96
N ASN A 112 -29.96 5.30 -5.83
CA ASN A 112 -29.84 6.65 -6.40
C ASN A 112 -29.97 7.70 -5.28
N GLY A 113 -29.04 8.65 -5.24
CA GLY A 113 -28.89 9.59 -4.12
C GLY A 113 -27.99 9.09 -2.97
N THR A 114 -27.51 7.85 -3.03
CA THR A 114 -26.25 7.44 -2.36
C THR A 114 -25.21 7.28 -3.45
N ASP A 115 -24.13 8.07 -3.44
CA ASP A 115 -23.30 8.29 -4.63
C ASP A 115 -22.66 7.02 -5.21
N THR A 116 -22.98 6.65 -6.46
CA THR A 116 -22.26 5.59 -7.20
C THR A 116 -22.53 5.53 -8.72
N ASN A 117 -22.80 6.64 -9.42
CA ASN A 117 -22.86 6.65 -10.91
C ASN A 117 -21.49 7.05 -11.52
N PRO A 118 -20.66 6.09 -12.00
CA PRO A 118 -19.27 6.37 -12.35
C PRO A 118 -19.10 7.13 -13.67
N ALA A 119 -20.17 7.25 -14.48
CA ALA A 119 -20.09 7.80 -15.84
C ALA A 119 -20.27 9.32 -15.92
N GLN A 120 -20.82 9.97 -14.89
CA GLN A 120 -20.99 11.44 -14.85
C GLN A 120 -20.62 12.10 -13.52
N ALA A 121 -20.48 11.35 -12.43
CA ALA A 121 -19.82 11.86 -11.23
C ALA A 121 -18.29 11.88 -11.43
N ARG A 122 -17.77 12.88 -12.18
CA ARG A 122 -16.42 13.36 -11.89
C ARG A 122 -16.46 13.89 -10.44
N PRO A 123 -15.74 13.29 -9.48
CA PRO A 123 -15.63 13.88 -8.14
C PRO A 123 -15.13 15.31 -8.33
N ALA A 124 -15.79 16.27 -7.66
CA ALA A 124 -15.78 17.68 -8.05
C ALA A 124 -14.35 18.20 -8.23
N ALA A 125 -13.87 18.19 -9.48
CA ALA A 125 -12.45 18.21 -9.74
C ALA A 125 -11.86 19.51 -9.20
N VAL A 126 -11.02 19.39 -8.17
CA VAL A 126 -10.39 20.54 -7.51
C VAL A 126 -9.75 21.37 -8.61
N LYS A 127 -10.22 22.61 -8.80
CA LYS A 127 -9.81 23.46 -9.93
C LYS A 127 -8.41 24.07 -9.72
N THR A 128 -7.51 23.31 -9.10
CA THR A 128 -6.06 23.50 -9.21
C THR A 128 -5.67 23.47 -10.69
N LYS A 129 -4.81 24.41 -11.10
CA LYS A 129 -4.07 24.26 -12.36
C LYS A 129 -3.24 22.96 -12.24
N PRO A 130 -3.08 22.16 -13.31
CA PRO A 130 -2.24 20.97 -13.25
C PRO A 130 -0.82 21.33 -12.79
N ALA A 131 -0.33 20.65 -11.76
CA ALA A 131 1.03 20.88 -11.27
C ALA A 131 1.99 20.52 -12.40
N THR A 132 2.77 21.50 -12.85
CA THR A 132 3.54 21.41 -14.10
C THR A 132 5.01 21.55 -13.76
N ALA A 133 5.81 20.50 -13.98
CA ALA A 133 7.25 20.63 -14.01
C ALA A 133 7.63 21.55 -15.19
N ARG A 134 8.43 22.59 -14.95
CA ARG A 134 8.83 23.56 -16.00
C ARG A 134 10.31 23.90 -15.89
N GLY A 135 11.02 23.82 -17.00
CA GLY A 135 12.33 24.47 -17.10
C GLY A 135 12.17 25.97 -16.94
N GLN A 136 12.66 26.54 -15.85
CA GLN A 136 12.62 27.98 -15.62
C GLN A 136 13.84 28.65 -16.27
N SER A 137 13.59 29.51 -17.26
CA SER A 137 14.59 30.44 -17.76
C SER A 137 14.83 31.55 -16.73
N GLY A 138 15.76 31.35 -15.79
CA GLY A 138 16.32 32.44 -14.97
C GLY A 138 16.37 32.22 -13.45
N LYS A 139 15.72 31.20 -12.87
CA LYS A 139 16.00 30.81 -11.48
C LYS A 139 17.17 29.81 -11.48
N PRO A 140 18.27 30.04 -10.73
CA PRO A 140 19.32 29.06 -10.57
C PRO A 140 18.80 27.82 -9.82
N LEU A 141 19.37 26.65 -10.12
CA LEU A 141 19.14 25.45 -9.31
C LEU A 141 19.87 25.57 -7.96
N PRO A 142 19.30 25.07 -6.85
CA PRO A 142 19.99 24.92 -5.57
C PRO A 142 21.34 24.21 -5.72
N ALA A 143 22.32 24.59 -4.91
CA ALA A 143 23.71 24.12 -5.05
C ALA A 143 23.86 22.59 -5.01
N ARG A 144 22.97 21.88 -4.29
CA ARG A 144 22.92 20.40 -4.25
C ARG A 144 22.68 19.74 -5.62
N TYR A 145 22.10 20.46 -6.57
CA TYR A 145 21.84 20.01 -7.93
C TYR A 145 22.85 20.53 -8.97
N ALA A 146 23.88 21.29 -8.58
CA ALA A 146 24.80 21.95 -9.52
C ALA A 146 25.61 20.99 -10.43
N GLY A 147 25.71 19.71 -10.06
CA GLY A 147 26.34 18.65 -10.86
C GLY A 147 25.38 17.79 -11.69
N TYR A 148 24.07 18.11 -11.73
CA TYR A 148 23.06 17.31 -12.43
C TYR A 148 22.97 17.72 -13.92
N PRO A 149 22.66 16.80 -14.85
CA PRO A 149 22.50 17.13 -16.27
C PRO A 149 21.43 18.20 -16.51
N PRO A 150 21.63 19.15 -17.44
CA PRO A 150 20.65 20.19 -17.75
C PRO A 150 19.27 19.62 -18.11
N GLY A 151 18.23 20.11 -17.45
CA GLY A 151 16.85 19.66 -17.64
C GLY A 151 16.42 18.43 -16.83
N SER A 152 17.35 17.73 -16.16
CA SER A 152 17.00 16.59 -15.30
C SER A 152 16.36 16.99 -13.96
N VAL A 153 16.64 18.22 -13.49
CA VAL A 153 15.99 18.84 -12.32
C VAL A 153 15.12 20.00 -12.81
N LEU A 154 13.85 20.01 -12.40
CA LEU A 154 12.85 20.99 -12.81
C LEU A 154 12.04 21.46 -11.60
N PRO A 155 11.84 22.78 -11.39
CA PRO A 155 10.91 23.25 -10.37
C PRO A 155 9.46 22.84 -10.71
N ILE A 156 8.71 22.50 -9.66
CA ILE A 156 7.30 22.06 -9.70
C ILE A 156 6.48 22.80 -8.63
N ASP A 157 5.16 22.74 -8.71
CA ASP A 157 4.23 23.31 -7.72
C ASP A 157 3.14 22.28 -7.38
N ILE A 158 3.46 21.37 -6.46
CA ILE A 158 2.53 20.40 -5.90
C ILE A 158 1.67 21.09 -4.82
N PRO A 159 0.33 21.05 -4.93
CA PRO A 159 -0.56 21.76 -4.00
C PRO A 159 -0.72 21.00 -2.68
N ILE A 160 0.34 20.98 -1.86
CA ILE A 160 0.46 20.23 -0.59
C ILE A 160 -0.80 20.34 0.29
N LYS A 161 -1.29 21.57 0.52
CA LYS A 161 -2.48 21.82 1.35
C LYS A 161 -3.74 21.17 0.78
N SER A 162 -3.91 21.18 -0.54
CA SER A 162 -5.03 20.52 -1.23
C SER A 162 -4.92 18.99 -1.20
N LEU A 163 -3.71 18.44 -1.36
CA LEU A 163 -3.50 16.98 -1.30
C LEU A 163 -3.65 16.42 0.13
N ARG A 164 -3.19 17.15 1.16
CA ARG A 164 -3.41 16.77 2.57
C ARG A 164 -4.92 16.65 2.88
N GLY A 165 -5.74 17.55 2.34
CA GLY A 165 -7.20 17.54 2.47
C GLY A 165 -7.98 16.76 1.39
N MET A 166 -7.32 16.10 0.44
CA MET A 166 -8.00 15.39 -0.66
C MET A 166 -8.68 14.11 -0.17
N GLU A 167 -9.92 13.87 -0.61
CA GLU A 167 -10.68 12.65 -0.37
C GLU A 167 -10.25 11.52 -1.33
N ILE A 168 -10.46 10.26 -0.95
CA ILE A 168 -10.16 9.10 -1.80
C ILE A 168 -11.02 9.17 -3.08
N GLY A 169 -10.41 8.90 -4.22
CA GLY A 169 -11.02 9.14 -5.53
C GLY A 169 -10.88 10.57 -6.06
N GLY A 170 -10.32 11.52 -5.29
CA GLY A 170 -9.90 12.82 -5.83
C GLY A 170 -8.79 12.69 -6.87
N HIS A 171 -8.66 13.66 -7.79
CA HIS A 171 -7.70 13.61 -8.90
C HIS A 171 -6.62 14.71 -8.80
N LEU A 172 -5.37 14.34 -9.03
CA LEU A 172 -4.21 15.22 -9.18
C LEU A 172 -3.71 15.15 -10.63
N ALA A 173 -4.02 16.20 -11.41
CA ALA A 173 -3.49 16.35 -12.76
C ALA A 173 -2.04 16.88 -12.71
N LEU A 174 -1.10 16.15 -13.31
CA LEU A 174 0.31 16.53 -13.43
C LEU A 174 0.71 16.69 -14.89
N ASN A 175 1.66 17.59 -15.14
CA ASN A 175 2.44 17.60 -16.38
C ASN A 175 3.90 17.35 -16.00
N LEU A 176 4.40 16.19 -16.40
CA LEU A 176 5.75 15.67 -16.19
C LEU A 176 6.52 15.70 -17.53
N PRO A 177 7.85 15.48 -17.56
CA PRO A 177 8.65 15.45 -18.79
C PRO A 177 8.17 14.45 -19.85
N ASP A 178 7.63 13.29 -19.44
CA ASP A 178 7.07 12.25 -20.31
C ASP A 178 5.64 12.56 -20.80
N GLY A 179 4.94 13.53 -20.21
CA GLY A 179 3.63 13.99 -20.65
C GLY A 179 2.66 14.39 -19.54
N ARG A 180 1.36 14.36 -19.86
CA ARG A 180 0.30 14.69 -18.91
C ARG A 180 -0.26 13.42 -18.27
N HIS A 181 -0.24 13.39 -16.94
CA HIS A 181 -0.81 12.33 -16.12
C HIS A 181 -2.01 12.85 -15.32
N ASP A 182 -2.92 11.95 -14.98
CA ASP A 182 -4.02 12.23 -14.05
C ASP A 182 -4.03 11.12 -13.00
N LEU A 183 -3.69 11.49 -11.77
CA LEU A 183 -3.45 10.56 -10.68
C LEU A 183 -4.65 10.54 -9.74
N ARG A 184 -5.36 9.42 -9.70
CA ARG A 184 -6.48 9.22 -8.77
C ARG A 184 -5.93 8.85 -7.39
N HIS A 185 -6.30 9.61 -6.37
CA HIS A 185 -6.00 9.34 -4.96
C HIS A 185 -6.62 8.00 -4.55
N ASP A 186 -5.78 7.05 -4.17
CA ASP A 186 -6.12 5.64 -4.01
C ASP A 186 -6.01 5.19 -2.55
N ASN A 187 -5.04 5.74 -1.80
CA ASN A 187 -4.80 5.47 -0.38
C ASN A 187 -4.09 6.67 0.28
N ALA A 188 -4.00 6.69 1.62
CA ALA A 188 -3.14 7.62 2.34
C ALA A 188 -2.61 7.03 3.66
N TRP A 189 -1.36 7.35 3.99
CA TRP A 189 -0.69 6.93 5.21
C TRP A 189 -0.47 8.14 6.15
N PRO A 190 -1.17 8.23 7.30
CA PRO A 190 -0.92 9.24 8.32
C PRO A 190 0.27 8.84 9.21
N HIS A 191 1.14 9.80 9.55
CA HIS A 191 2.34 9.57 10.37
C HIS A 191 2.26 10.25 11.73
N GLY A 192 2.97 9.71 12.72
CA GLY A 192 2.88 10.14 14.13
C GLY A 192 3.34 11.58 14.42
N ASN A 193 4.10 12.21 13.51
CA ASN A 193 4.48 13.63 13.57
C ASN A 193 3.50 14.58 12.87
N GLY A 194 2.41 14.05 12.28
CA GLY A 194 1.42 14.84 11.54
C GLY A 194 1.69 14.93 10.03
N ASP A 195 2.72 14.28 9.51
CA ASP A 195 2.89 14.11 8.06
C ASP A 195 1.81 13.19 7.49
N LYS A 196 1.56 13.29 6.18
CA LYS A 196 0.62 12.39 5.48
C LYS A 196 1.18 12.03 4.12
N THR A 197 1.44 10.75 3.86
CA THR A 197 1.69 10.28 2.49
C THR A 197 0.37 10.17 1.74
N TRP A 198 0.23 10.93 0.67
CA TRP A 198 -0.82 10.81 -0.32
C TRP A 198 -0.39 9.77 -1.36
N VAL A 199 -1.25 8.78 -1.67
CA VAL A 199 -0.96 7.72 -2.65
C VAL A 199 -1.90 7.85 -3.85
N GLY A 200 -1.33 7.93 -5.05
CA GLY A 200 -2.07 8.01 -6.31
C GLY A 200 -1.80 6.83 -7.24
N LYS A 201 -2.78 6.50 -8.10
CA LYS A 201 -2.62 5.61 -9.26
C LYS A 201 -2.77 6.39 -10.56
N ALA A 202 -1.95 6.09 -11.56
CA ALA A 202 -2.18 6.56 -12.92
C ALA A 202 -3.11 5.59 -13.68
N GLY A 203 -4.31 6.06 -14.04
CA GLY A 203 -5.27 5.34 -14.89
C GLY A 203 -5.94 4.10 -14.27
N ASP A 204 -7.00 3.65 -14.94
CA ASP A 204 -7.80 2.48 -14.53
C ASP A 204 -7.26 1.14 -15.06
N GLN A 205 -6.34 1.16 -16.03
CA GLN A 205 -5.94 -0.04 -16.78
C GLN A 205 -4.71 -0.77 -16.22
N ALA A 206 -4.98 -1.72 -15.32
CA ALA A 206 -4.31 -3.02 -15.24
C ALA A 206 -2.77 -3.12 -15.07
N ASN A 207 -2.01 -2.03 -14.87
CA ASN A 207 -0.60 -2.08 -14.49
C ASN A 207 -0.35 -1.38 -13.14
N SER A 208 -0.36 -2.14 -12.03
CA SER A 208 -0.27 -1.55 -10.68
C SER A 208 1.10 -0.94 -10.32
N ALA A 209 2.10 -1.02 -11.21
CA ALA A 209 3.39 -0.36 -11.06
C ALA A 209 3.34 1.19 -11.19
N SER A 210 2.29 1.75 -11.80
CA SER A 210 2.17 3.20 -12.03
C SER A 210 1.65 3.93 -10.78
N ARG A 211 2.54 4.13 -9.79
CA ARG A 211 2.24 4.70 -8.47
C ARG A 211 2.90 6.04 -8.22
N ALA A 212 2.17 6.92 -7.54
CA ALA A 212 2.69 8.13 -6.93
C ALA A 212 2.56 8.05 -5.41
N LEU A 213 3.63 8.32 -4.68
CA LEU A 213 3.60 8.44 -3.22
C LEU A 213 4.29 9.75 -2.84
N LEU A 214 3.53 10.67 -2.25
CA LEU A 214 3.97 12.01 -1.91
C LEU A 214 3.75 12.22 -0.40
N THR A 215 4.82 12.21 0.39
CA THR A 215 4.79 12.55 1.81
C THR A 215 4.76 14.06 1.98
N LEU A 216 3.64 14.51 2.54
CA LEU A 216 3.27 15.91 2.71
C LEU A 216 3.53 16.28 4.16
N GLY A 217 4.59 17.03 4.42
CA GLY A 217 5.02 17.44 5.74
C GLY A 217 3.95 18.22 6.51
N ALA A 218 3.94 18.10 7.83
CA ALA A 218 3.12 18.96 8.70
C ALA A 218 3.57 20.44 8.66
N ASP A 219 4.86 20.66 8.43
CA ASP A 219 5.54 21.95 8.24
C ASP A 219 5.33 22.56 6.83
N GLY A 220 4.94 21.75 5.85
CA GLY A 220 4.83 22.13 4.44
C GLY A 220 5.97 21.61 3.56
N SER A 221 6.85 20.74 4.07
CA SER A 221 7.82 19.99 3.27
C SER A 221 7.15 18.98 2.33
N LEU A 222 7.89 18.56 1.31
CA LEU A 222 7.51 17.53 0.33
C LEU A 222 8.68 16.58 0.11
N ASP A 223 8.43 15.28 0.30
CA ASP A 223 9.29 14.21 -0.17
C ASP A 223 8.44 13.17 -0.90
N GLY A 224 8.90 12.61 -2.02
CA GLY A 224 8.07 11.69 -2.78
C GLY A 224 8.71 11.04 -3.99
N GLN A 225 7.96 10.11 -4.59
CA GLN A 225 8.27 9.56 -5.91
C GLN A 225 7.01 9.32 -6.74
N ILE A 226 7.17 9.37 -8.07
CA ILE A 226 6.16 9.03 -9.06
C ILE A 226 6.81 8.09 -10.07
N ARG A 227 6.32 6.86 -10.17
CA ARG A 227 6.72 5.89 -11.20
C ARG A 227 5.67 5.88 -12.31
N THR A 228 6.11 6.15 -13.53
CA THR A 228 5.32 6.04 -14.76
C THR A 228 5.84 4.86 -15.58
N PRO A 229 5.15 4.44 -16.66
CA PRO A 229 5.71 3.47 -17.60
C PRO A 229 6.99 3.94 -18.31
N GLN A 230 7.29 5.25 -18.28
CA GLN A 230 8.44 5.87 -18.92
C GLN A 230 9.60 6.12 -17.96
N GLY A 231 9.34 6.33 -16.67
CA GLY A 231 10.41 6.68 -15.73
C GLY A 231 10.05 6.73 -14.24
N LEU A 232 11.01 7.23 -13.47
CA LEU A 232 10.93 7.47 -12.03
C LEU A 232 11.28 8.95 -11.76
N TYR A 233 10.29 9.68 -11.27
CA TYR A 233 10.44 11.06 -10.83
C TYR A 233 10.52 11.10 -9.32
N LEU A 234 11.59 11.68 -8.77
CA LEU A 234 11.65 12.01 -7.34
C LEU A 234 11.15 13.45 -7.14
N LEU A 235 10.52 13.70 -5.99
CA LEU A 235 10.04 15.03 -5.60
C LEU A 235 10.62 15.38 -4.24
N GLU A 236 11.27 16.54 -4.16
CA GLU A 236 12.05 16.99 -3.01
C GLU A 236 11.75 18.48 -2.76
N SER A 237 11.71 18.95 -1.51
CA SER A 237 11.60 20.38 -1.18
C SER A 237 12.85 20.94 -0.49
N ASP A 238 12.96 22.26 -0.47
CA ASP A 238 13.89 23.05 0.33
C ASP A 238 13.34 24.48 0.55
N GLU A 239 14.13 25.34 1.19
CA GLU A 239 13.81 26.76 1.42
C GLU A 239 13.60 27.53 0.10
N ASP A 240 14.15 27.04 -1.01
CA ASP A 240 14.06 27.62 -2.34
C ASP A 240 12.80 27.16 -3.10
N GLY A 241 12.17 26.04 -2.72
CA GLY A 241 10.89 25.59 -3.26
C GLY A 241 10.72 24.08 -3.36
N GLN A 242 10.05 23.63 -4.43
CA GLN A 242 9.82 22.21 -4.73
C GLN A 242 10.45 21.84 -6.07
N TRP A 243 11.07 20.67 -6.10
CA TRP A 243 11.88 20.17 -7.21
C TRP A 243 11.40 18.79 -7.61
N LEU A 244 11.15 18.62 -8.91
CA LEU A 244 11.04 17.33 -9.55
C LEU A 244 12.40 16.97 -10.16
N ILE A 245 12.81 15.71 -10.00
CA ILE A 245 14.03 15.19 -10.60
C ILE A 245 13.73 13.91 -11.37
N ASP A 246 13.97 13.95 -12.67
CA ASP A 246 13.82 12.85 -13.62
C ASP A 246 15.07 11.94 -13.56
N ILE A 247 14.93 10.75 -12.98
CA ILE A 247 16.05 9.79 -12.82
C ILE A 247 16.63 9.38 -14.17
N GLN A 248 15.80 9.18 -15.19
CA GLN A 248 16.23 8.80 -16.53
C GLN A 248 17.06 9.93 -17.17
N ALA A 249 16.63 11.19 -17.03
CA ALA A 249 17.36 12.35 -17.52
C ALA A 249 18.63 12.66 -16.70
N THR A 250 18.74 12.23 -15.43
CA THR A 250 20.03 12.31 -14.71
C THR A 250 21.07 11.32 -15.24
N GLY A 251 20.65 10.25 -15.92
CA GLY A 251 21.53 9.15 -16.32
C GLY A 251 22.18 8.41 -15.14
N PHE A 252 21.66 8.56 -13.92
CA PHE A 252 22.23 7.94 -12.74
C PHE A 252 21.96 6.44 -12.71
N GLN A 253 22.95 5.67 -12.25
CA GLN A 253 22.85 4.22 -12.10
C GLN A 253 22.22 3.88 -10.74
N GLN A 254 21.32 2.90 -10.71
CA GLN A 254 20.83 2.36 -9.43
C GLN A 254 22.00 1.62 -8.75
N GLY A 255 22.17 1.80 -7.44
CA GLY A 255 23.10 0.99 -6.66
C GLY A 255 22.65 -0.47 -6.62
N ALA A 256 23.59 -1.39 -6.37
CA ALA A 256 23.24 -2.78 -6.03
C ALA A 256 22.41 -2.80 -4.73
N PHE A 257 21.63 -3.85 -4.49
CA PHE A 257 20.97 -3.99 -3.19
C PHE A 257 22.02 -4.34 -2.13
N GLU A 258 22.65 -5.52 -2.19
CA GLU A 258 23.71 -5.97 -1.26
C GLU A 258 25.15 -5.63 -1.75
N GLN A 259 26.16 -5.81 -0.89
CA GLN A 259 27.56 -5.69 -1.31
C GLN A 259 28.04 -6.90 -2.14
N VAL A 260 28.55 -6.64 -3.34
CA VAL A 260 29.02 -7.66 -4.30
C VAL A 260 30.26 -8.40 -3.77
N GLY A 261 30.02 -9.49 -3.04
CA GLY A 261 31.05 -10.39 -2.51
C GLY A 261 30.50 -11.24 -1.36
N GLN A 262 31.06 -12.45 -1.21
CA GLN A 262 30.80 -13.48 -0.17
C GLN A 262 29.70 -13.17 0.86
N PRO A 263 28.57 -13.91 0.92
CA PRO A 263 27.42 -13.57 1.75
C PRO A 263 27.79 -13.39 3.23
N PRO A 264 27.06 -12.55 3.99
CA PRO A 264 27.35 -12.29 5.39
C PRO A 264 27.37 -13.59 6.20
N ALA A 265 28.50 -13.85 6.86
CA ALA A 265 28.66 -15.01 7.71
C ALA A 265 27.92 -14.78 9.03
N MET A 266 27.14 -15.77 9.47
CA MET A 266 26.46 -15.73 10.76
C MET A 266 27.49 -15.46 11.88
N PRO A 267 27.31 -14.43 12.74
CA PRO A 267 28.31 -14.06 13.73
C PRO A 267 28.49 -15.18 14.75
N ALA A 268 29.70 -15.76 14.79
CA ALA A 268 30.04 -16.95 15.59
C ALA A 268 30.07 -16.71 17.12
N THR A 269 29.72 -15.50 17.56
CA THR A 269 29.81 -15.00 18.95
C THR A 269 28.47 -14.71 19.60
N LEU A 270 27.33 -14.96 18.92
CA LEU A 270 26.03 -14.97 19.61
C LEU A 270 26.06 -16.00 20.75
N PRO A 271 25.75 -15.60 22.00
CA PRO A 271 25.80 -16.54 23.12
C PRO A 271 24.72 -17.61 22.95
N LEU A 272 25.15 -18.85 22.72
CA LEU A 272 24.25 -19.98 22.55
C LEU A 272 23.64 -20.36 23.90
N ILE A 273 22.56 -19.67 24.30
CA ILE A 273 21.83 -19.94 25.54
C ILE A 273 21.21 -21.34 25.44
N GLY A 274 21.88 -22.31 26.08
CA GLY A 274 21.38 -23.63 26.44
C GLY A 274 20.57 -24.38 25.38
N ALA A 275 21.20 -25.33 24.68
CA ALA A 275 20.48 -26.35 23.91
C ALA A 275 19.68 -27.29 24.86
N GLY A 276 18.54 -26.82 25.35
CA GLY A 276 17.61 -27.57 26.19
C GLY A 276 17.11 -28.81 25.43
N GLN A 277 17.20 -29.98 26.05
CA GLN A 277 16.93 -31.26 25.40
C GLN A 277 15.44 -31.50 25.16
N VAL A 278 14.88 -30.89 24.12
CA VAL A 278 13.57 -31.27 23.58
C VAL A 278 13.69 -32.63 22.90
N SER A 279 13.21 -33.68 23.56
CA SER A 279 13.22 -35.04 23.03
C SER A 279 12.40 -35.15 21.74
N ALA A 280 12.95 -35.80 20.72
CA ALA A 280 12.30 -35.96 19.43
C ALA A 280 11.04 -36.85 19.55
N ALA A 281 9.87 -36.21 19.59
CA ALA A 281 8.59 -36.90 19.46
C ALA A 281 8.40 -37.34 18.00
N THR A 282 8.56 -38.64 17.75
CA THR A 282 8.43 -39.24 16.41
C THR A 282 6.98 -39.28 15.93
N GLY A 283 6.47 -38.15 15.44
CA GLY A 283 5.23 -38.07 14.66
C GLY A 283 5.45 -38.62 13.25
N ALA A 284 4.60 -39.56 12.82
CA ALA A 284 4.79 -40.25 11.55
C ALA A 284 4.52 -39.35 10.32
N VAL A 285 5.32 -39.52 9.26
CA VAL A 285 5.11 -38.85 7.96
C VAL A 285 3.86 -39.43 7.28
N GLY A 286 2.74 -38.73 7.41
CA GLY A 286 1.49 -39.09 6.72
C GLY A 286 1.54 -38.66 5.25
N THR A 287 1.71 -39.61 4.34
CA THR A 287 1.62 -39.38 2.88
C THR A 287 0.17 -39.13 2.45
N GLY A 288 -0.28 -37.87 2.55
CA GLY A 288 -1.62 -37.44 2.16
C GLY A 288 -1.63 -36.62 0.86
N THR A 289 -1.89 -37.27 -0.28
CA THR A 289 -2.19 -36.58 -1.54
C THR A 289 -3.57 -35.91 -1.47
N GLY A 290 -3.61 -34.57 -1.37
CA GLY A 290 -4.86 -33.82 -1.21
C GLY A 290 -4.82 -32.43 -1.83
N PHE A 291 -4.83 -32.35 -3.17
CA PHE A 291 -4.99 -31.08 -3.87
C PHE A 291 -6.44 -30.57 -3.78
N LEU A 292 -6.68 -29.57 -2.93
CA LEU A 292 -7.82 -28.66 -3.00
C LEU A 292 -7.27 -27.23 -2.77
N ALA A 293 -7.15 -26.40 -3.81
CA ALA A 293 -8.24 -25.62 -4.42
C ALA A 293 -8.66 -24.40 -3.58
N GLY A 294 -8.17 -23.21 -3.98
CA GLY A 294 -8.89 -21.94 -3.79
C GLY A 294 -9.02 -21.40 -2.37
N ALA A 295 -7.93 -21.35 -1.59
CA ALA A 295 -7.91 -20.65 -0.31
C ALA A 295 -7.82 -19.12 -0.48
N SER A 296 -8.88 -18.48 -0.98
CA SER A 296 -9.06 -17.02 -0.95
C SER A 296 -9.31 -16.51 0.49
N GLY A 297 -8.35 -16.76 1.37
CA GLY A 297 -8.40 -16.34 2.77
C GLY A 297 -8.13 -14.84 2.89
N THR A 298 -9.08 -14.12 3.46
CA THR A 298 -8.83 -12.80 4.07
C THR A 298 -7.96 -13.00 5.31
N GLY A 299 -6.65 -13.22 5.09
CA GLY A 299 -5.68 -13.40 6.16
C GLY A 299 -5.63 -12.16 7.05
N GLU A 300 -5.66 -12.38 8.36
CA GLU A 300 -5.55 -11.34 9.38
C GLU A 300 -4.26 -10.53 9.16
N GLN A 301 -4.39 -9.23 8.85
CA GLN A 301 -3.26 -8.36 8.56
C GLN A 301 -2.39 -8.21 9.81
N THR A 302 -1.20 -8.78 9.74
CA THR A 302 -0.24 -8.78 10.83
C THR A 302 0.51 -7.46 10.86
N THR A 303 0.40 -6.71 11.96
CA THR A 303 1.25 -5.52 12.17
C THR A 303 2.60 -5.95 12.74
N ILE A 304 3.67 -5.38 12.21
CA ILE A 304 5.06 -5.56 12.67
C ILE A 304 5.59 -4.20 13.11
N ASP A 305 6.11 -4.12 14.33
CA ASP A 305 6.60 -2.86 14.89
C ASP A 305 8.06 -2.61 14.47
N VAL A 306 8.33 -1.46 13.86
CA VAL A 306 9.64 -1.09 13.28
C VAL A 306 10.23 0.12 13.99
N LEU A 307 11.49 0.03 14.40
CA LEU A 307 12.31 1.15 14.88
C LEU A 307 13.32 1.51 13.79
N LEU A 308 13.35 2.78 13.40
CA LEU A 308 14.39 3.30 12.51
C LEU A 308 15.44 4.06 13.32
N LEU A 309 16.71 3.75 13.09
CA LEU A 309 17.85 4.55 13.52
C LEU A 309 18.26 5.46 12.35
N MET A 310 18.66 6.69 12.63
CA MET A 310 18.91 7.71 11.60
C MET A 310 20.22 8.44 11.87
N THR A 311 21.08 8.56 10.86
CA THR A 311 22.35 9.29 10.98
C THR A 311 22.17 10.81 11.02
N ASP A 312 23.21 11.52 11.45
CA ASP A 312 23.28 12.98 11.32
C ASP A 312 23.20 13.43 9.86
N GLY A 313 23.76 12.67 8.91
CA GLY A 313 23.58 12.89 7.48
C GLY A 313 22.12 12.81 7.04
N MET A 314 21.40 11.77 7.47
CA MET A 314 19.97 11.63 7.15
C MET A 314 19.10 12.71 7.81
N THR A 315 19.51 13.22 8.97
CA THR A 315 18.86 14.38 9.62
C THR A 315 18.87 15.62 8.71
N GLN A 316 19.93 15.78 7.90
CA GLN A 316 20.04 16.87 6.91
C GLN A 316 19.36 16.52 5.57
N ALA A 317 19.35 15.24 5.18
CA ALA A 317 18.75 14.74 3.93
C ALA A 317 17.23 14.49 4.03
N GLY A 318 16.48 15.43 4.61
CA GLY A 318 15.00 15.35 4.73
C GLY A 318 14.47 14.58 5.95
N GLY A 319 15.35 13.94 6.72
CA GLY A 319 15.07 13.45 8.08
C GLY A 319 13.78 12.63 8.22
N ARG A 320 12.93 13.03 9.18
CA ARG A 320 11.71 12.29 9.52
C ARG A 320 10.72 12.18 8.35
N THR A 321 10.56 13.25 7.56
CA THR A 321 9.67 13.25 6.38
C THR A 321 10.13 12.23 5.33
N ARG A 322 11.46 12.09 5.14
CA ARG A 322 12.04 11.08 4.25
C ARG A 322 11.86 9.65 4.78
N LEU A 323 12.11 9.41 6.07
CA LEU A 323 11.86 8.11 6.70
C LEU A 323 10.37 7.70 6.65
N ASN A 324 9.46 8.66 6.84
CA ASN A 324 8.02 8.48 6.66
C ASN A 324 7.66 8.06 5.21
N GLN A 325 8.29 8.66 4.20
CA GLN A 325 8.13 8.27 2.79
C GLN A 325 8.62 6.84 2.52
N LEU A 326 9.80 6.45 3.00
CA LEU A 326 10.34 5.11 2.82
C LEU A 326 9.42 4.05 3.46
N LEU A 327 8.90 4.31 4.66
CA LEU A 327 7.93 3.42 5.33
C LEU A 327 6.61 3.34 4.55
N ALA A 328 6.11 4.45 4.01
CA ALA A 328 4.89 4.48 3.22
C ALA A 328 5.05 3.72 1.88
N LEU A 329 6.23 3.78 1.27
CA LEU A 329 6.58 2.97 0.09
C LEU A 329 6.57 1.47 0.40
N ALA A 330 7.21 1.06 1.50
CA ALA A 330 7.20 -0.34 1.93
C ALA A 330 5.78 -0.84 2.28
N ASN A 331 4.99 -0.04 3.02
CA ASN A 331 3.59 -0.36 3.33
C ASN A 331 2.70 -0.44 2.08
N GLN A 332 2.84 0.51 1.14
CA GLN A 332 2.04 0.46 -0.08
C GLN A 332 2.42 -0.72 -0.97
N ALA A 333 3.70 -1.12 -1.02
CA ALA A 333 4.11 -2.32 -1.72
C ALA A 333 3.51 -3.60 -1.11
N MET A 334 3.43 -3.69 0.23
CA MET A 334 2.72 -4.80 0.89
C MET A 334 1.24 -4.87 0.46
N VAL A 335 0.54 -3.73 0.50
CA VAL A 335 -0.86 -3.61 0.06
C VAL A 335 -1.02 -3.97 -1.42
N ASP A 336 -0.20 -3.39 -2.29
CA ASP A 336 -0.26 -3.58 -3.74
C ASP A 336 0.07 -5.02 -4.15
N SER A 337 0.86 -5.74 -3.35
CA SER A 337 1.18 -7.16 -3.58
C SER A 337 0.13 -8.14 -3.01
N GLY A 338 -0.75 -7.67 -2.12
CA GLY A 338 -1.66 -8.54 -1.36
C GLY A 338 -0.98 -9.29 -0.21
N ALA A 339 0.09 -8.73 0.35
CA ALA A 339 0.75 -9.26 1.55
C ALA A 339 -0.07 -8.91 2.81
N PRO A 340 -0.30 -9.86 3.75
CA PRO A 340 -1.06 -9.61 4.97
C PRO A 340 -0.18 -8.95 6.05
N VAL A 341 0.60 -7.93 5.68
CA VAL A 341 1.57 -7.25 6.55
C VAL A 341 1.23 -5.76 6.63
N ARG A 342 1.50 -5.14 7.77
CA ARG A 342 1.55 -3.69 7.95
C ARG A 342 2.76 -3.32 8.80
N LEU A 343 3.61 -2.43 8.32
CA LEU A 343 4.75 -1.92 9.05
C LEU A 343 4.31 -0.71 9.88
N ASN A 344 4.53 -0.75 11.19
CA ASN A 344 4.16 0.31 12.12
C ASN A 344 5.43 0.95 12.69
N LEU A 345 5.66 2.23 12.41
CA LEU A 345 6.85 2.95 12.86
C LEU A 345 6.69 3.37 14.32
N VAL A 346 7.19 2.53 15.23
CA VAL A 346 7.09 2.76 16.68
C VAL A 346 8.11 3.76 17.21
N GLY A 347 9.17 4.07 16.45
CA GLY A 347 10.14 5.10 16.81
C GLY A 347 11.10 5.48 15.68
N ILE A 348 11.64 6.70 15.77
CA ILE A 348 12.85 7.13 15.08
C ILE A 348 13.82 7.64 16.15
N ALA A 349 15.03 7.09 16.20
CA ALA A 349 16.12 7.54 17.07
C ALA A 349 17.33 8.00 16.23
N SER A 350 18.03 9.04 16.68
CA SER A 350 19.29 9.48 16.03
C SER A 350 20.48 8.66 16.53
N THR A 351 21.49 8.47 15.68
CA THR A 351 22.79 7.88 16.01
C THR A 351 23.90 8.65 15.30
N ASN A 352 25.07 8.75 15.94
CA ASN A 352 26.27 9.34 15.36
C ASN A 352 27.09 8.34 14.52
N TYR A 353 26.56 7.14 14.25
CA TYR A 353 27.23 6.15 13.40
C TYR A 353 27.48 6.71 11.99
N PRO A 354 28.66 6.50 11.39
CA PRO A 354 29.04 7.18 10.16
C PRO A 354 28.25 6.75 8.92
N ASP A 355 27.93 7.73 8.07
CA ASP A 355 27.46 7.53 6.69
C ASP A 355 28.54 6.92 5.78
N SER A 356 29.81 6.88 6.20
CA SER A 356 30.90 6.20 5.50
C SER A 356 31.16 4.79 6.05
N GLY A 357 31.36 3.82 5.16
CA GLY A 357 31.78 2.47 5.52
C GLY A 357 30.84 1.40 4.95
N ALA A 358 31.33 0.16 4.92
CA ALA A 358 30.61 -0.97 4.33
C ALA A 358 29.28 -1.26 5.03
N ASN A 359 28.24 -1.60 4.26
CA ASN A 359 26.91 -1.94 4.78
C ASN A 359 27.00 -3.16 5.70
N ARG A 360 27.77 -4.16 5.27
CA ARG A 360 28.07 -5.39 6.02
C ARG A 360 28.70 -5.11 7.39
N GLN A 361 29.62 -4.15 7.50
CA GLN A 361 30.21 -3.79 8.80
C GLN A 361 29.15 -3.15 9.69
N ALA A 362 28.41 -2.16 9.17
CA ALA A 362 27.32 -1.51 9.91
C ALA A 362 26.23 -2.51 10.35
N LEU A 363 25.98 -3.56 9.58
CA LEU A 363 25.07 -4.65 9.96
C LEU A 363 25.61 -5.47 11.13
N TYR A 364 26.89 -5.85 11.12
CA TYR A 364 27.52 -6.52 12.27
C TYR A 364 27.52 -5.62 13.51
N ASP A 365 27.93 -4.36 13.38
CA ASP A 365 28.00 -3.39 14.48
C ASP A 365 26.60 -3.21 15.13
N LEU A 366 25.56 -3.02 14.31
CA LEU A 366 24.17 -2.90 14.74
C LEU A 366 23.65 -4.17 15.43
N THR A 367 24.02 -5.34 14.91
CA THR A 367 23.58 -6.65 15.43
C THR A 367 24.32 -7.04 16.71
N GLY A 368 25.60 -6.68 16.84
CA GLY A 368 26.40 -6.87 18.06
C GLY A 368 26.15 -5.80 19.14
N HIS A 369 25.57 -4.66 18.75
CA HIS A 369 25.34 -3.48 19.60
C HIS A 369 26.65 -2.80 20.02
N GLU A 370 27.62 -2.80 19.11
CA GLU A 370 28.92 -2.15 19.28
C GLU A 370 28.77 -0.63 19.36
N ASP A 371 29.67 0.03 20.11
CA ASP A 371 29.84 1.49 20.20
C ASP A 371 28.58 2.38 20.02
N GLU A 372 28.33 2.95 18.85
CA GLU A 372 27.17 3.82 18.59
C GLU A 372 25.79 3.13 18.69
N PHE A 373 25.76 1.80 18.84
CA PHE A 373 24.57 0.96 18.93
C PHE A 373 24.35 0.31 20.30
N ARG A 374 25.19 0.59 21.31
CA ARG A 374 25.04 0.05 22.69
C ARG A 374 23.64 0.24 23.29
N ASP A 375 22.95 1.32 22.89
CA ASP A 375 21.60 1.67 23.35
C ASP A 375 20.46 1.00 22.57
N VAL A 376 20.73 0.36 21.42
CA VAL A 376 19.71 -0.17 20.50
C VAL A 376 18.83 -1.22 21.16
N GLN A 377 19.39 -2.10 22.00
CA GLN A 377 18.60 -3.09 22.74
C GLN A 377 17.64 -2.45 23.76
N ARG A 378 18.02 -1.33 24.39
CA ARG A 378 17.12 -0.57 25.27
C ARG A 378 16.00 0.08 24.47
N LEU A 379 16.34 0.75 23.36
CA LEU A 379 15.37 1.40 22.46
C LEU A 379 14.38 0.38 21.88
N ARG A 380 14.87 -0.78 21.42
CA ARG A 380 14.05 -1.86 20.87
C ARG A 380 13.02 -2.36 21.89
N ARG A 381 13.43 -2.60 23.15
CA ARG A 381 12.50 -2.98 24.23
C ARG A 381 11.52 -1.85 24.58
N GLN A 382 12.01 -0.61 24.71
CA GLN A 382 11.20 0.57 25.03
C GLN A 382 10.09 0.82 24.01
N HIS A 383 10.39 0.70 22.72
CA HIS A 383 9.43 0.89 21.63
C HIS A 383 8.68 -0.40 21.22
N ARG A 384 9.06 -1.55 21.79
CA ARG A 384 8.61 -2.91 21.41
C ARG A 384 8.81 -3.23 19.93
N ALA A 385 9.91 -2.78 19.34
CA ALA A 385 10.17 -2.93 17.92
C ALA A 385 10.61 -4.37 17.57
N ASP A 386 9.78 -5.07 16.81
CA ASP A 386 10.09 -6.39 16.26
C ASP A 386 11.32 -6.33 15.35
N LEU A 387 11.41 -5.30 14.50
CA LEU A 387 12.53 -5.04 13.59
C LEU A 387 13.24 -3.71 13.92
N VAL A 388 14.56 -3.65 13.71
CA VAL A 388 15.35 -2.41 13.82
C VAL A 388 16.19 -2.22 12.55
N LEU A 389 16.08 -1.07 11.88
CA LEU A 389 16.91 -0.76 10.71
C LEU A 389 17.61 0.59 10.84
N LEU A 390 18.87 0.63 10.44
CA LEU A 390 19.69 1.84 10.34
C LEU A 390 19.50 2.49 8.97
N VAL A 391 19.15 3.78 8.93
CA VAL A 391 19.04 4.57 7.70
C VAL A 391 20.18 5.61 7.66
N ARG A 392 20.98 5.54 6.61
CA ARG A 392 22.16 6.40 6.34
C ARG A 392 22.02 7.09 4.99
N THR A 393 22.80 8.14 4.75
CA THR A 393 22.93 8.74 3.42
C THR A 393 23.81 7.90 2.50
N PHE A 394 23.52 7.91 1.21
CA PHE A 394 24.21 7.08 0.22
C PHE A 394 25.57 7.66 -0.19
N ASN A 395 26.63 6.94 0.16
CA ASN A 395 28.01 7.21 -0.20
C ASN A 395 28.57 6.01 -1.00
N PRO A 396 28.33 5.93 -2.33
CA PRO A 396 28.58 4.74 -3.12
C PRO A 396 30.02 4.22 -3.03
N LYS A 397 31.03 5.10 -2.97
CA LYS A 397 32.43 4.65 -2.88
C LYS A 397 32.78 4.04 -1.54
N ALA A 398 32.22 4.54 -0.44
CA ALA A 398 32.46 4.01 0.90
C ALA A 398 31.59 2.77 1.22
N GLN A 399 30.43 2.67 0.57
CA GLN A 399 29.42 1.63 0.78
C GLN A 399 29.48 0.51 -0.28
N GLY A 400 30.45 0.53 -1.20
CA GLY A 400 30.63 -0.52 -2.22
C GLY A 400 29.56 -0.53 -3.33
N TYR A 401 28.98 0.65 -3.62
CA TYR A 401 27.84 0.88 -4.53
C TYR A 401 26.55 0.16 -4.14
N SER A 402 26.48 -0.35 -2.91
CA SER A 402 25.34 -1.09 -2.36
C SER A 402 24.42 -0.18 -1.53
N CYS A 403 23.12 -0.40 -1.65
CA CYS A 403 22.07 0.40 -1.03
C CYS A 403 21.60 -0.15 0.31
N GLY A 404 21.79 -1.42 0.64
CA GLY A 404 21.47 -1.95 1.96
C GLY A 404 22.31 -3.17 2.33
N GLU A 405 22.07 -3.71 3.52
CA GLU A 405 22.31 -5.13 3.80
C GLU A 405 21.54 -5.54 5.07
N ALA A 406 20.88 -6.71 5.04
CA ALA A 406 20.13 -7.26 6.16
C ALA A 406 20.24 -8.79 6.20
N TRP A 407 19.89 -9.38 7.35
CA TRP A 407 19.87 -10.83 7.51
C TRP A 407 18.70 -11.48 6.78
N VAL A 408 18.97 -12.48 5.94
CA VAL A 408 17.93 -13.38 5.39
C VAL A 408 17.47 -14.31 6.51
N ASN A 409 16.40 -13.92 7.22
CA ASN A 409 16.00 -14.59 8.45
C ASN A 409 15.40 -15.98 8.17
N GLY A 410 15.79 -16.98 8.96
CA GLY A 410 15.27 -18.34 8.83
C GLY A 410 15.70 -19.11 7.56
N THR A 411 16.75 -18.67 6.84
CA THR A 411 17.34 -19.37 5.67
C THR A 411 17.27 -20.91 5.76
N LEU A 412 16.81 -21.55 4.67
CA LEU A 412 16.61 -23.02 4.56
C LEU A 412 15.69 -23.63 5.64
N GLY A 413 14.62 -22.92 6.02
CA GLY A 413 13.65 -23.39 7.01
C GLY A 413 14.17 -23.40 8.45
N THR A 414 15.29 -22.71 8.73
CA THR A 414 15.77 -22.53 10.11
C THR A 414 14.79 -21.64 10.90
N PRO A 415 14.74 -21.77 12.25
CA PRO A 415 13.86 -20.94 13.06
C PRO A 415 14.16 -19.45 12.89
N LEU A 416 13.10 -18.66 12.70
CA LEU A 416 13.19 -17.20 12.61
C LEU A 416 13.67 -16.64 13.95
N SER A 417 14.83 -15.95 13.94
CA SER A 417 15.46 -15.45 15.16
C SER A 417 15.19 -13.95 15.36
N PRO A 418 14.85 -13.52 16.59
CA PRO A 418 14.74 -12.10 16.92
C PRO A 418 16.11 -11.41 16.97
N ASP A 419 17.23 -12.15 17.00
CA ASP A 419 18.60 -11.60 16.98
C ASP A 419 19.10 -11.32 15.55
N LEU A 420 18.40 -11.81 14.53
CA LEU A 420 18.63 -11.49 13.12
C LEU A 420 17.71 -10.36 12.62
N ALA A 421 17.00 -9.68 13.51
CA ALA A 421 15.96 -8.70 13.17
C ALA A 421 16.52 -7.29 12.83
N PHE A 422 17.70 -7.24 12.18
CA PHE A 422 18.51 -6.04 11.97
C PHE A 422 18.88 -5.85 10.50
N GLY A 423 18.81 -4.61 10.01
CA GLY A 423 19.17 -4.26 8.63
C GLY A 423 19.76 -2.85 8.51
N VAL A 424 20.48 -2.61 7.42
CA VAL A 424 21.07 -1.31 7.06
C VAL A 424 20.52 -0.86 5.72
N VAL A 425 20.12 0.41 5.63
CA VAL A 425 19.59 1.08 4.45
C VAL A 425 20.41 2.35 4.22
N ASN A 426 20.83 2.56 2.99
CA ASN A 426 21.43 3.79 2.49
C ASN A 426 20.42 4.45 1.54
N ASP A 427 20.20 5.75 1.69
CA ASP A 427 19.19 6.50 0.94
C ASP A 427 19.78 7.75 0.26
N GLY A 428 19.14 8.19 -0.81
CA GLY A 428 19.56 9.34 -1.60
C GLY A 428 20.55 9.01 -2.73
N ARG A 429 21.38 9.99 -3.08
CA ARG A 429 21.99 10.15 -4.41
C ARG A 429 23.38 10.77 -4.31
N ALA A 430 24.38 10.17 -4.95
CA ALA A 430 25.74 10.73 -4.99
C ALA A 430 26.57 10.16 -6.15
N ASN A 431 27.53 10.96 -6.66
CA ASN A 431 28.56 10.53 -7.63
C ASN A 431 28.03 9.85 -8.92
N GLY A 432 26.81 10.14 -9.37
CA GLY A 432 26.18 9.50 -10.53
C GLY A 432 25.40 8.21 -10.22
N TYR A 433 25.19 7.90 -8.94
CA TYR A 433 24.42 6.75 -8.48
C TYR A 433 23.27 7.18 -7.56
N TYR A 434 22.24 6.34 -7.43
CA TYR A 434 21.12 6.52 -6.49
C TYR A 434 20.67 5.20 -5.86
N CYS A 435 20.06 5.29 -4.67
CA CYS A 435 19.34 4.18 -4.06
C CYS A 435 17.83 4.31 -4.26
N SER A 436 17.15 3.18 -4.34
CA SER A 436 15.70 3.14 -4.57
C SER A 436 14.93 3.49 -3.31
N GLY A 437 13.79 4.18 -3.48
CA GLY A 437 12.82 4.36 -2.39
C GLY A 437 12.26 3.03 -1.84
N TYR A 438 12.44 1.91 -2.55
CA TYR A 438 12.07 0.57 -2.09
C TYR A 438 13.19 -0.17 -1.37
N THR A 439 14.41 0.38 -1.17
CA THR A 439 15.47 -0.33 -0.44
C THR A 439 15.06 -0.67 1.00
N LEU A 440 14.33 0.19 1.71
CA LEU A 440 13.78 -0.16 3.04
C LEU A 440 12.81 -1.35 2.97
N ALA A 441 12.08 -1.49 1.86
CA ALA A 441 11.16 -2.61 1.63
C ALA A 441 11.95 -3.91 1.33
N HIS A 442 13.01 -3.81 0.54
CA HIS A 442 13.93 -4.89 0.20
C HIS A 442 14.56 -5.52 1.47
N GLU A 443 15.19 -4.72 2.32
CA GLU A 443 15.82 -5.21 3.55
C GLU A 443 14.79 -5.83 4.51
N ILE A 444 13.59 -5.25 4.62
CA ILE A 444 12.50 -5.85 5.40
C ILE A 444 12.02 -7.18 4.78
N GLY A 445 12.10 -7.34 3.46
CA GLY A 445 11.88 -8.62 2.78
C GLY A 445 12.85 -9.72 3.25
N HIS A 446 14.14 -9.41 3.38
CA HIS A 446 15.13 -10.32 3.96
C HIS A 446 14.82 -10.67 5.42
N LEU A 447 14.45 -9.69 6.24
CA LEU A 447 14.07 -9.89 7.64
C LEU A 447 12.80 -10.75 7.82
N LEU A 448 11.95 -10.81 6.78
CA LEU A 448 10.79 -11.70 6.68
C LEU A 448 11.09 -13.05 5.99
N GLY A 449 12.36 -13.32 5.63
CA GLY A 449 12.83 -14.60 5.09
C GLY A 449 12.80 -14.71 3.56
N ALA A 450 12.63 -13.63 2.82
CA ALA A 450 12.79 -13.62 1.36
C ALA A 450 14.28 -13.48 0.98
N ALA A 451 14.70 -14.18 -0.08
CA ALA A 451 15.95 -13.96 -0.78
C ALA A 451 15.71 -13.17 -2.08
N HIS A 452 16.79 -12.81 -2.77
CA HIS A 452 16.71 -12.19 -4.09
C HIS A 452 16.01 -13.10 -5.12
N ASP A 453 15.85 -12.64 -6.37
CA ASP A 453 15.56 -13.57 -7.46
C ASP A 453 16.66 -14.65 -7.60
N ARG A 454 16.25 -15.80 -8.13
CA ARG A 454 17.06 -17.04 -8.14
C ARG A 454 18.41 -16.95 -8.85
N ARG A 455 18.64 -15.94 -9.69
CA ARG A 455 19.92 -15.75 -10.39
C ARG A 455 20.95 -15.01 -9.53
N HIS A 456 20.48 -14.20 -8.58
CA HIS A 456 21.31 -13.27 -7.81
C HIS A 456 21.36 -13.59 -6.30
N ALA A 457 20.47 -14.44 -5.79
CA ALA A 457 20.42 -14.84 -4.39
C ALA A 457 21.70 -15.57 -3.92
N ALA A 458 22.59 -14.84 -3.24
CA ALA A 458 23.78 -15.39 -2.59
C ALA A 458 23.45 -16.26 -1.35
N VAL A 459 22.30 -15.99 -0.71
CA VAL A 459 21.73 -16.76 0.40
C VAL A 459 20.31 -17.21 0.01
N PRO A 460 19.93 -18.49 0.20
CA PRO A 460 18.57 -18.95 -0.05
C PRO A 460 17.60 -18.49 1.05
N GLY A 461 16.34 -18.27 0.67
CA GLY A 461 15.28 -17.81 1.58
C GLY A 461 14.81 -18.87 2.57
N HIS A 462 13.77 -18.54 3.35
CA HIS A 462 13.19 -19.42 4.36
C HIS A 462 12.50 -20.65 3.75
N PHE A 463 11.78 -20.48 2.63
CA PHE A 463 11.17 -21.59 1.88
C PHE A 463 11.77 -21.73 0.46
N GLY A 464 11.48 -22.86 -0.19
CA GLY A 464 11.89 -23.14 -1.57
C GLY A 464 11.43 -22.09 -2.58
N PHE A 465 10.30 -21.41 -2.33
CA PHE A 465 9.71 -20.35 -3.14
C PHE A 465 10.01 -18.92 -2.65
N SER A 466 10.81 -18.74 -1.60
CA SER A 466 11.11 -17.42 -0.99
C SER A 466 12.13 -16.61 -1.81
N TYR A 467 11.83 -16.35 -3.07
CA TYR A 467 12.70 -15.67 -4.04
C TYR A 467 11.94 -14.58 -4.80
N GLY A 468 12.63 -13.48 -5.11
CA GLY A 468 12.13 -12.43 -6.01
C GLY A 468 11.81 -12.93 -7.42
N HIS A 469 11.07 -12.12 -8.18
CA HIS A 469 10.58 -12.47 -9.52
C HIS A 469 10.59 -11.27 -10.48
N GLY A 470 10.77 -11.56 -11.78
CA GLY A 470 10.71 -10.55 -12.82
C GLY A 470 10.95 -11.10 -14.21
N GLN A 471 10.88 -10.20 -15.20
CA GLN A 471 11.39 -10.41 -16.55
C GLN A 471 12.15 -9.14 -16.98
N GLU A 472 13.43 -9.31 -17.30
CA GLU A 472 14.31 -8.21 -17.72
C GLU A 472 13.74 -7.42 -18.90
N GLY A 473 13.84 -6.09 -18.83
CA GLY A 473 13.24 -5.17 -19.78
C GLY A 473 11.70 -5.05 -19.66
N ARG A 474 11.07 -5.60 -18.61
CA ARG A 474 9.63 -5.48 -18.35
C ARG A 474 9.32 -5.14 -16.90
N PHE A 475 9.78 -5.97 -15.95
CA PHE A 475 9.68 -5.68 -14.52
C PHE A 475 10.66 -6.53 -13.69
N GLY A 476 11.09 -6.01 -12.55
CA GLY A 476 11.55 -6.80 -11.40
C GLY A 476 10.78 -6.39 -10.15
N ASP A 477 10.36 -7.36 -9.35
CA ASP A 477 9.80 -7.11 -8.02
C ASP A 477 10.86 -6.52 -7.07
N ILE A 478 10.43 -6.08 -5.88
CA ILE A 478 11.31 -5.45 -4.88
C ILE A 478 12.50 -6.33 -4.51
N MET A 479 12.36 -7.67 -4.55
CA MET A 479 13.43 -8.61 -4.25
C MET A 479 14.27 -9.02 -5.48
N SER A 480 14.12 -8.38 -6.63
CA SER A 480 14.82 -8.76 -7.86
C SER A 480 15.81 -7.70 -8.36
N TYR A 481 16.94 -8.16 -8.88
CA TYR A 481 17.90 -7.31 -9.62
C TYR A 481 17.48 -7.07 -11.09
N LEU A 482 16.28 -7.50 -11.49
CA LEU A 482 15.74 -7.30 -12.83
C LEU A 482 15.09 -5.92 -12.96
N HIS A 483 15.15 -5.33 -14.15
CA HIS A 483 14.70 -3.97 -14.39
C HIS A 483 13.62 -3.86 -15.48
N PRO A 484 12.75 -2.82 -15.45
CA PRO A 484 12.61 -1.82 -14.40
C PRO A 484 12.04 -2.37 -13.08
N GLU A 485 12.57 -1.91 -11.95
CA GLU A 485 12.06 -2.24 -10.62
C GLU A 485 10.62 -1.68 -10.43
N ILE A 486 9.76 -2.44 -9.73
CA ILE A 486 8.39 -2.03 -9.40
C ILE A 486 8.05 -2.23 -7.92
N GLY A 487 7.09 -1.47 -7.41
CA GLY A 487 6.64 -1.51 -6.01
C GLY A 487 5.74 -2.72 -5.67
N LEU A 488 6.16 -3.93 -6.06
CA LEU A 488 5.49 -5.19 -5.74
C LEU A 488 6.48 -6.22 -5.19
N TYR A 489 5.98 -7.22 -4.49
CA TYR A 489 6.69 -8.45 -4.13
C TYR A 489 6.10 -9.63 -4.90
N ALA A 490 6.90 -10.67 -5.14
CA ALA A 490 6.49 -11.82 -5.91
C ALA A 490 5.22 -12.50 -5.34
N ASN A 491 4.20 -12.64 -6.19
CA ASN A 491 2.93 -13.28 -5.87
C ASN A 491 2.35 -13.95 -7.14
N PRO A 492 2.29 -15.30 -7.20
CA PRO A 492 1.80 -16.02 -8.38
C PRO A 492 0.28 -15.94 -8.59
N GLU A 493 -0.49 -15.47 -7.59
CA GLU A 493 -1.94 -15.27 -7.67
C GLU A 493 -2.32 -13.96 -8.39
N ARG A 494 -1.33 -13.11 -8.71
CA ARG A 494 -1.51 -11.84 -9.41
C ARG A 494 -1.06 -11.95 -10.86
N HIS A 495 -1.77 -11.26 -11.76
CA HIS A 495 -1.51 -11.26 -13.20
C HIS A 495 -1.41 -9.84 -13.82
N ASP A 496 -1.18 -8.81 -12.99
CA ASP A 496 -1.11 -7.40 -13.41
C ASP A 496 0.31 -6.86 -13.61
N CYS A 497 1.32 -7.75 -13.64
CA CYS A 497 2.69 -7.43 -14.02
C CYS A 497 2.84 -7.42 -15.54
N TRP A 498 2.35 -6.36 -16.20
CA TRP A 498 2.29 -6.24 -17.67
C TRP A 498 1.53 -7.40 -18.36
N GLY A 499 0.48 -7.91 -17.70
CA GLY A 499 -0.30 -9.05 -18.19
C GLY A 499 0.38 -10.42 -17.97
N LEU A 500 1.50 -10.46 -17.25
CA LEU A 500 2.14 -11.68 -16.76
C LEU A 500 1.81 -11.92 -15.30
N ALA A 501 2.02 -13.17 -14.85
CA ALA A 501 2.02 -13.47 -13.43
C ALA A 501 3.12 -12.67 -12.70
N CYS A 502 2.82 -12.16 -11.51
CA CYS A 502 3.79 -11.47 -10.67
C CYS A 502 4.64 -12.44 -9.83
N GLY A 503 4.71 -13.72 -10.19
CA GLY A 503 5.40 -14.76 -9.44
C GLY A 503 5.25 -16.12 -10.13
N VAL A 504 5.89 -17.15 -9.57
CA VAL A 504 5.82 -18.53 -10.10
C VAL A 504 5.24 -19.43 -9.02
N ALA A 505 4.17 -20.15 -9.34
CA ALA A 505 3.41 -20.93 -8.37
C ALA A 505 4.26 -22.00 -7.66
N VAL A 506 3.99 -22.21 -6.37
CA VAL A 506 4.65 -23.23 -5.53
C VAL A 506 4.53 -24.61 -6.18
N GLY A 507 5.63 -25.36 -6.19
CA GLY A 507 5.76 -26.65 -6.86
C GLY A 507 6.07 -26.59 -8.36
N GLN A 508 6.15 -25.41 -8.98
CA GLN A 508 6.59 -25.26 -10.37
C GLN A 508 8.12 -25.02 -10.47
N PRO A 509 8.76 -25.40 -11.58
CA PRO A 509 10.16 -25.07 -11.82
C PRO A 509 10.42 -23.57 -11.74
N GLY A 510 11.25 -23.14 -10.78
CA GLY A 510 11.54 -21.73 -10.54
C GLY A 510 10.54 -20.98 -9.66
N GLU A 511 9.71 -21.69 -8.86
CA GLU A 511 8.75 -21.12 -7.89
C GLU A 511 9.26 -19.85 -7.17
N ALA A 512 8.40 -18.84 -7.04
CA ALA A 512 8.72 -17.51 -6.53
C ALA A 512 7.44 -16.86 -5.98
N ASP A 513 7.32 -16.84 -4.65
CA ASP A 513 6.17 -16.34 -3.89
C ASP A 513 6.63 -15.72 -2.56
N VAL A 514 7.13 -14.48 -2.64
CA VAL A 514 7.52 -13.68 -1.48
C VAL A 514 6.31 -13.36 -0.60
N VAL A 515 5.13 -13.14 -1.20
CA VAL A 515 3.88 -12.95 -0.46
C VAL A 515 3.47 -14.21 0.31
N GLY A 516 3.62 -15.39 -0.29
CA GLY A 516 3.49 -16.71 0.35
C GLY A 516 4.46 -16.92 1.51
N THR A 517 5.65 -16.31 1.43
CA THR A 517 6.63 -16.29 2.53
C THR A 517 6.11 -15.42 3.67
N PHE A 518 5.78 -14.16 3.39
CA PHE A 518 5.29 -13.21 4.40
C PHE A 518 4.02 -13.67 5.10
N ARG A 519 3.10 -14.35 4.38
CA ARG A 519 1.89 -14.99 4.93
C ARG A 519 2.18 -15.96 6.08
N GLN A 520 3.37 -16.56 6.12
CA GLN A 520 3.77 -17.57 7.11
C GLN A 520 4.75 -16.99 8.14
N THR A 521 5.70 -16.15 7.73
CA THR A 521 6.76 -15.63 8.61
C THR A 521 6.32 -14.43 9.46
N ALA A 522 5.42 -13.58 8.96
CA ALA A 522 5.07 -12.31 9.61
C ALA A 522 4.55 -12.48 11.05
N LYS A 523 3.77 -13.53 11.34
CA LYS A 523 3.24 -13.78 12.69
C LYS A 523 4.28 -14.24 13.71
N ALA A 524 5.41 -14.80 13.26
CA ALA A 524 6.55 -15.08 14.15
C ALA A 524 7.35 -13.80 14.42
N VAL A 525 7.64 -13.04 13.34
CA VAL A 525 8.39 -11.78 13.41
C VAL A 525 7.66 -10.74 14.28
N ALA A 526 6.34 -10.59 14.13
CA ALA A 526 5.48 -9.71 14.94
C ALA A 526 5.41 -10.05 16.45
N ASN A 527 6.17 -11.03 16.93
CA ASN A 527 6.26 -11.43 18.32
C ASN A 527 7.71 -11.45 18.85
N PHE A 528 8.69 -10.97 18.07
CA PHE A 528 10.12 -10.99 18.40
C PHE A 528 10.50 -10.23 19.67
N VAL A 529 9.71 -9.24 20.10
CA VAL A 529 9.89 -8.61 21.42
C VAL A 529 9.00 -9.25 22.49
N LYS A 530 7.81 -9.75 22.13
CA LYS A 530 6.88 -10.35 23.11
C LYS A 530 7.46 -11.63 23.72
N SER A 531 8.13 -12.46 22.92
CA SER A 531 8.79 -13.69 23.39
C SER A 531 9.91 -13.44 24.39
N ARG A 532 10.52 -12.25 24.42
CA ARG A 532 11.53 -11.86 25.42
C ARG A 532 10.96 -11.25 26.71
N GLN A 533 9.63 -11.21 26.87
CA GLN A 533 8.99 -10.70 28.10
C GLN A 533 8.54 -11.81 29.06
N GLU A 534 8.69 -13.08 28.68
CA GLU A 534 8.34 -14.23 29.54
C GLU A 534 9.55 -14.82 30.30
N ASP A 535 10.78 -14.49 29.91
CA ASP A 535 11.99 -14.77 30.68
C ASP A 535 12.20 -13.71 31.80
N PRO A 536 12.31 -14.10 33.08
CA PRO A 536 12.71 -13.20 34.17
C PRO A 536 14.20 -12.85 34.13
N GLU A 537 14.56 -11.64 34.58
CA GLU A 537 15.95 -11.21 34.88
C GLU A 537 16.52 -11.89 36.15
#